data_AF-A0A1H2Q7I4-F1
#
_entry.id   AF-A0A1H2Q7I4-F1
#
_cell.length_a   1.000
_cell.length_b   1.000
_cell.length_c   1.000
_cell.angle_alpha   90.00
_cell.angle_beta   90.00
_cell.angle_gamma   90.00
#
_symmetry.space_group_name_H-M   'P 1'
#
loop_
_entity.id
_entity.type
_entity.pdbx_description
1 polymer ?
#
loop_
_entity_poly.entity_id
_entity_poly.type
_entity_poly.pdbx_seq_one_letter_code
_entity_poly.pdbx_strand_id
1 'polypeptide(L)'
;MPLTPLDIHNKEFTRGFRGYDEDEVNDFLKQLIKDFEEVIRERDELYDRTKELEDRINHFSSIEETLNKSIYVAQESAEEVRKNAQKEGQLTVKEAEKNADRIINEALNKSRRIELEIEELKKQASVYQTKFKMLLEAQMEMLHSDEWQNLAEEEPAEADVYAGDGERLD
;
A
#
# COMPACT_ATOMS: atom_id res chain seq x y z
N MET A 1 -45.68 -55.93 4.44
CA MET A 1 -46.61 -56.54 3.45
C MET A 1 -47.36 -57.68 4.13
N PRO A 2 -48.62 -57.95 3.76
CA PRO A 2 -49.47 -58.93 4.45
C PRO A 2 -49.22 -60.41 4.09
N LEU A 3 -48.49 -60.72 3.00
CA LEU A 3 -48.14 -62.10 2.59
C LEU A 3 -46.74 -62.13 1.96
N THR A 4 -45.95 -63.15 2.29
CA THR A 4 -44.64 -63.46 1.70
C THR A 4 -44.74 -64.65 0.73
N PRO A 5 -43.76 -64.87 -0.16
CA PRO A 5 -43.71 -66.09 -0.99
C PRO A 5 -43.80 -67.37 -0.14
N LEU A 6 -43.18 -67.34 1.05
CA LEU A 6 -43.23 -68.44 2.03
C LEU A 6 -44.65 -68.65 2.61
N ASP A 7 -45.40 -67.56 2.85
CA ASP A 7 -46.78 -67.65 3.31
C ASP A 7 -47.72 -68.22 2.24
N ILE A 8 -47.42 -67.98 0.96
CA ILE A 8 -48.16 -68.54 -0.18
C ILE A 8 -47.84 -70.04 -0.32
N HIS A 9 -46.56 -70.42 -0.18
CA HIS A 9 -46.13 -71.82 -0.23
C HIS A 9 -46.75 -72.67 0.88
N ASN A 10 -46.84 -72.13 2.10
CA ASN A 10 -47.36 -72.85 3.27
C ASN A 10 -48.89 -72.75 3.41
N LYS A 11 -49.60 -72.23 2.40
CA LYS A 11 -51.03 -72.02 2.48
C LYS A 11 -51.79 -73.32 2.23
N GLU A 12 -52.47 -73.81 3.27
CA GLU A 12 -53.42 -74.91 3.15
C GLU A 12 -54.85 -74.40 2.93
N PHE A 13 -55.60 -75.06 2.03
CA PHE A 13 -56.99 -74.76 1.73
C PHE A 13 -57.91 -75.86 2.27
N THR A 14 -59.07 -75.48 2.82
CA THR A 14 -60.07 -76.46 3.28
C THR A 14 -60.80 -77.10 2.11
N ARG A 15 -61.02 -78.42 2.18
CA ARG A 15 -61.73 -79.18 1.14
C ARG A 15 -63.26 -79.07 1.32
N GLY A 16 -63.99 -78.85 0.22
CA GLY A 16 -65.45 -78.75 0.19
C GLY A 16 -66.07 -79.63 -0.91
N PHE A 17 -67.36 -79.96 -0.79
CA PHE A 17 -68.09 -80.88 -1.69
C PHE A 17 -68.12 -80.43 -3.17
N ARG A 18 -67.85 -79.15 -3.43
CA ARG A 18 -67.54 -78.56 -4.74
C ARG A 18 -66.41 -77.55 -4.54
N GLY A 19 -65.30 -77.67 -5.27
CA GLY A 19 -64.13 -76.81 -5.15
C GLY A 19 -63.33 -76.79 -6.45
N TYR A 20 -62.30 -75.93 -6.51
CA TYR A 20 -61.34 -75.89 -7.60
C TYR A 20 -60.46 -77.15 -7.60
N ASP A 21 -59.89 -77.47 -8.76
CA ASP A 21 -58.92 -78.55 -8.89
C ASP A 21 -57.64 -78.21 -8.10
N GLU A 22 -57.19 -79.13 -7.26
CA GLU A 22 -56.05 -78.94 -6.37
C GLU A 22 -54.73 -78.82 -7.18
N ASP A 23 -54.60 -79.54 -8.29
CA ASP A 23 -53.40 -79.52 -9.12
C ASP A 23 -53.30 -78.19 -9.90
N GLU A 24 -54.41 -77.71 -10.48
CA GLU A 24 -54.44 -76.40 -11.16
C GLU A 24 -54.15 -75.24 -10.19
N VAL A 25 -54.73 -75.30 -8.98
CA VAL A 25 -54.48 -74.28 -7.95
C VAL A 25 -53.02 -74.29 -7.52
N ASN A 26 -52.43 -75.46 -7.29
CA ASN A 26 -51.02 -75.58 -6.91
C ASN A 26 -50.08 -75.07 -8.00
N ASP A 27 -50.35 -75.36 -9.27
CA ASP A 27 -49.55 -74.86 -10.37
C ASP A 27 -49.66 -73.34 -10.54
N PHE A 28 -50.86 -72.77 -10.35
CA PHE A 28 -51.02 -71.31 -10.28
C PHE A 28 -50.27 -70.69 -9.11
N LEU A 29 -50.32 -71.30 -7.91
CA LEU A 29 -49.59 -70.82 -6.74
C LEU A 29 -48.06 -70.86 -6.92
N LYS A 30 -47.52 -71.88 -7.60
CA LYS A 30 -46.09 -71.92 -7.95
C LYS A 30 -45.68 -70.75 -8.85
N GLN A 31 -46.51 -70.45 -9.85
CA GLN A 31 -46.26 -69.31 -10.73
C GLN A 31 -46.37 -67.98 -9.96
N LEU A 32 -47.39 -67.85 -9.11
CA LEU A 32 -47.58 -66.68 -8.25
C LEU A 32 -46.38 -66.46 -7.32
N ILE A 33 -45.83 -67.52 -6.70
CA ILE A 33 -44.65 -67.46 -5.84
C ILE A 33 -43.45 -66.90 -6.63
N LYS A 34 -43.20 -67.43 -7.83
CA LYS A 34 -42.09 -66.99 -8.68
C LYS A 34 -42.22 -65.51 -9.06
N ASP A 35 -43.39 -65.09 -9.51
CA ASP A 35 -43.65 -63.70 -9.90
C ASP A 35 -43.52 -62.77 -8.67
N PHE A 36 -43.98 -63.20 -7.49
CA PHE A 36 -43.81 -62.44 -6.25
C PHE A 36 -42.35 -62.29 -5.84
N GLU A 37 -41.54 -63.33 -5.96
CA GLU A 37 -40.10 -63.28 -5.68
C GLU A 37 -39.38 -62.30 -6.62
N GLU A 38 -39.76 -62.30 -7.90
CA GLU A 38 -39.21 -61.38 -8.90
C GLU A 38 -39.56 -59.92 -8.57
N VAL A 39 -40.82 -59.65 -8.26
CA VAL A 39 -41.28 -58.31 -7.83
C VAL A 39 -40.59 -57.84 -6.54
N ILE A 40 -40.40 -58.73 -5.56
CA ILE A 40 -39.69 -58.40 -4.32
C ILE A 40 -38.24 -58.02 -4.62
N ARG A 41 -37.56 -58.80 -5.46
CA ARG A 41 -36.17 -58.53 -5.86
C ARG A 41 -36.05 -57.20 -6.60
N GLU A 42 -36.91 -56.95 -7.59
CA GLU A 42 -36.90 -55.70 -8.35
C GLU A 42 -37.20 -54.50 -7.44
N ARG A 43 -38.15 -54.65 -6.50
CA ARG A 43 -38.44 -53.60 -5.51
C ARG A 43 -37.25 -53.31 -4.61
N ASP A 44 -36.52 -54.33 -4.16
CA ASP A 44 -35.34 -54.14 -3.31
C ASP A 44 -34.20 -53.48 -4.10
N GLU A 45 -33.96 -53.89 -5.35
CA GLU A 45 -32.99 -53.24 -6.25
C GLU A 45 -33.34 -51.77 -6.52
N LEU A 46 -34.60 -51.47 -6.80
CA LEU A 46 -35.08 -50.10 -6.99
C LEU A 46 -34.96 -49.26 -5.71
N TYR A 47 -35.21 -49.86 -4.55
CA TYR A 47 -35.09 -49.19 -3.26
C TYR A 47 -33.64 -48.82 -2.98
N ASP A 48 -32.71 -49.76 -3.18
CA ASP A 48 -31.27 -49.52 -3.02
C ASP A 48 -30.78 -48.44 -4.00
N ARG A 49 -31.25 -48.48 -5.25
CA ARG A 49 -30.91 -47.46 -6.26
C ARG A 49 -31.45 -46.08 -5.89
N THR A 50 -32.68 -46.01 -5.39
CA THR A 50 -33.30 -44.76 -4.94
C THR A 50 -32.50 -44.16 -3.80
N LYS A 51 -32.15 -44.99 -2.82
CA LYS A 51 -31.33 -44.57 -1.68
C LYS A 51 -29.95 -44.05 -2.10
N GLU A 52 -29.27 -44.74 -3.02
CA GLU A 52 -27.99 -44.28 -3.57
C GLU A 52 -28.11 -42.92 -4.27
N LEU A 53 -29.19 -42.71 -5.04
CA LEU A 53 -29.44 -41.45 -5.73
C LEU A 53 -29.77 -40.32 -4.75
N GLU A 54 -30.56 -40.58 -3.71
CA GLU A 54 -30.85 -39.63 -2.64
C GLU A 54 -29.57 -39.20 -1.90
N ASP A 55 -28.71 -40.15 -1.55
CA ASP A 55 -27.42 -39.86 -0.90
C ASP A 55 -26.53 -38.98 -1.79
N ARG A 56 -26.50 -39.25 -3.10
CA ARG A 56 -25.76 -38.42 -4.07
C ARG A 56 -26.34 -37.01 -4.19
N ILE A 57 -27.65 -36.87 -4.23
CA ILE A 57 -28.32 -35.56 -4.27
C ILE A 57 -27.98 -34.76 -3.02
N ASN A 58 -28.05 -35.38 -1.84
CA ASN A 58 -27.69 -34.73 -0.58
C ASN A 58 -26.23 -34.28 -0.56
N HIS A 59 -25.32 -35.12 -1.08
CA HIS A 59 -23.91 -34.75 -1.21
C HIS A 59 -23.70 -33.55 -2.14
N PHE A 60 -24.34 -33.54 -3.31
CA PHE A 60 -24.25 -32.42 -4.25
C PHE A 60 -24.86 -31.14 -3.68
N SER A 61 -26.00 -31.23 -2.99
CA SER A 61 -26.63 -30.08 -2.34
C SER A 61 -25.72 -29.45 -1.26
N SER A 62 -25.01 -30.28 -0.49
CA SER A 62 -24.03 -29.81 0.50
C SER A 62 -22.81 -29.12 -0.14
N ILE A 63 -22.32 -29.68 -1.25
CA ILE A 63 -21.24 -29.06 -2.03
C ILE A 63 -21.69 -27.72 -2.59
N GLU A 64 -22.89 -27.64 -3.17
CA GLU A 64 -23.45 -26.40 -3.72
C GLU A 64 -23.59 -25.33 -2.64
N GLU A 65 -24.09 -25.68 -1.46
CA GLU A 65 -24.21 -24.75 -0.33
C GLU A 65 -22.83 -24.25 0.12
N THR A 66 -21.86 -25.15 0.23
CA THR A 66 -20.48 -24.80 0.62
C THR A 66 -19.84 -23.89 -0.42
N LEU A 67 -19.99 -24.21 -1.70
CA LEU A 67 -19.46 -23.42 -2.81
C LEU A 67 -20.07 -22.02 -2.82
N ASN A 68 -21.39 -21.90 -2.67
CA ASN A 68 -22.08 -20.61 -2.60
C ASN A 68 -21.58 -19.77 -1.42
N LYS A 69 -21.41 -20.37 -0.24
CA LYS A 69 -20.82 -19.69 0.93
C LYS A 69 -19.38 -19.23 0.66
N SER A 70 -18.55 -20.08 0.05
CA SER A 70 -17.17 -19.72 -0.29
C SER A 70 -17.10 -18.58 -1.30
N ILE A 71 -17.96 -18.58 -2.32
CA ILE A 71 -18.03 -17.49 -3.31
C ILE A 71 -18.45 -16.19 -2.63
N TYR A 72 -19.46 -16.24 -1.74
CA TYR A 72 -19.91 -15.07 -1.01
C TYR A 72 -18.80 -14.48 -0.14
N VAL A 73 -18.10 -15.31 0.65
CA VAL A 73 -16.98 -14.87 1.48
C VAL A 73 -15.83 -14.31 0.64
N ALA A 74 -15.54 -14.92 -0.51
CA ALA A 74 -14.52 -14.41 -1.43
C ALA A 74 -14.89 -13.04 -2.00
N GLN A 75 -16.16 -12.84 -2.38
CA GLN A 75 -16.67 -11.55 -2.84
C GLN A 75 -16.59 -10.48 -1.75
N GLU A 76 -17.05 -10.78 -0.53
CA GLU A 76 -17.00 -9.86 0.60
C GLU A 76 -15.56 -9.48 0.95
N SER A 77 -14.64 -10.46 0.97
CA SER A 77 -13.22 -10.20 1.20
C SER A 77 -12.60 -9.34 0.10
N ALA A 78 -12.94 -9.58 -1.16
CA ALA A 78 -12.47 -8.76 -2.28
C ALA A 78 -13.00 -7.32 -2.21
N GLU A 79 -14.26 -7.14 -1.83
CA GLU A 79 -14.89 -5.84 -1.60
C GLU A 79 -14.19 -5.08 -0.47
N GLU A 80 -13.89 -5.76 0.64
CA GLU A 80 -13.19 -5.19 1.78
C GLU A 80 -11.76 -4.75 1.43
N VAL A 81 -11.00 -5.62 0.75
CA VAL A 81 -9.64 -5.29 0.26
C VAL A 81 -9.67 -4.08 -0.66
N ARG A 82 -10.62 -4.03 -1.60
CA ARG A 82 -10.77 -2.89 -2.52
C ARG A 82 -11.06 -1.59 -1.75
N LYS A 83 -11.98 -1.63 -0.79
CA LYS A 83 -12.36 -0.46 0.02
C LYS A 83 -11.20 0.03 0.87
N ASN A 84 -10.46 -0.88 1.50
CA ASN A 84 -9.29 -0.55 2.32
C ASN A 84 -8.17 0.06 1.46
N ALA A 85 -7.84 -0.56 0.32
CA ALA A 85 -6.85 -0.02 -0.62
C ALA A 85 -7.24 1.38 -1.14
N GLN A 86 -8.51 1.61 -1.44
CA GLN A 86 -8.99 2.92 -1.87
C GLN A 86 -8.84 3.98 -0.75
N LYS A 87 -9.17 3.63 0.49
CA LYS A 87 -9.02 4.53 1.64
C LYS A 87 -7.55 4.83 1.94
N GLU A 88 -6.69 3.82 1.93
CA GLU A 88 -5.24 3.99 2.10
C GLU A 88 -4.67 4.87 0.99
N GLY A 89 -5.02 4.60 -0.28
CA GLY A 89 -4.58 5.42 -1.40
C GLY A 89 -4.97 6.89 -1.25
N GLN A 90 -6.21 7.18 -0.81
CA GLN A 90 -6.64 8.56 -0.53
C GLN A 90 -5.84 9.20 0.60
N LEU A 91 -5.53 8.46 1.67
CA LEU A 91 -4.72 8.96 2.77
C LEU A 91 -3.29 9.25 2.33
N THR A 92 -2.68 8.36 1.56
CA THR A 92 -1.33 8.55 1.01
C THR A 92 -1.26 9.79 0.13
N VAL A 93 -2.23 9.99 -0.77
CA VAL A 93 -2.27 11.20 -1.62
C VAL A 93 -2.40 12.45 -0.76
N LYS A 94 -3.33 12.46 0.21
CA LYS A 94 -3.55 13.61 1.09
C LYS A 94 -2.32 13.94 1.95
N GLU A 95 -1.60 12.92 2.42
CA GLU A 95 -0.37 13.11 3.19
C GLU A 95 0.77 13.64 2.30
N ALA A 96 0.89 13.13 1.08
CA ALA A 96 1.85 13.62 0.10
C ALA A 96 1.59 15.09 -0.27
N GLU A 97 0.33 15.47 -0.51
CA GLU A 97 -0.07 16.86 -0.75
C GLU A 97 0.32 17.77 0.41
N LYS A 98 -0.04 17.38 1.65
CA LYS A 98 0.33 18.16 2.85
C LYS A 98 1.84 18.30 3.02
N ASN A 99 2.60 17.25 2.74
CA ASN A 99 4.06 17.31 2.84
C ASN A 99 4.67 18.19 1.73
N ALA A 100 4.14 18.13 0.51
CA ALA A 100 4.55 19.00 -0.58
C ALA A 100 4.28 20.48 -0.24
N ASP A 101 3.09 20.80 0.27
CA ASP A 101 2.75 22.15 0.72
C ASP A 101 3.71 22.64 1.81
N ARG A 102 4.06 21.77 2.76
CA ARG A 102 5.03 22.11 3.80
C ARG A 102 6.40 22.44 3.21
N ILE A 103 6.91 21.60 2.31
CA ILE A 103 8.22 21.81 1.65
C ILE A 103 8.23 23.12 0.87
N ILE A 104 7.15 23.41 0.12
CA ILE A 104 7.02 24.65 -0.66
C ILE A 104 7.05 25.86 0.28
N ASN A 105 6.27 25.84 1.35
CA ASN A 105 6.24 26.94 2.31
C ASN A 105 7.59 27.15 3.01
N GLU A 106 8.27 26.08 3.42
CA GLU A 106 9.62 26.16 3.99
C GLU A 106 10.63 26.75 2.98
N ALA A 107 10.57 26.34 1.71
CA ALA A 107 11.43 26.86 0.66
C ALA A 107 11.16 28.35 0.37
N LEU A 108 9.88 28.76 0.29
CA LEU A 108 9.49 30.15 0.09
C LEU A 108 9.95 31.06 1.24
N ASN A 109 9.80 30.59 2.50
CA ASN A 109 10.27 31.33 3.66
C ASN A 109 11.79 31.49 3.67
N LYS A 110 12.52 30.42 3.31
CA LYS A 110 13.98 30.48 3.19
C LYS A 110 14.41 31.42 2.07
N SER A 111 13.76 31.39 0.92
CA SER A 111 14.02 32.30 -0.20
C SER A 111 13.85 33.76 0.23
N ARG A 112 12.73 34.08 0.89
CA ARG A 112 12.45 35.43 1.37
C ARG A 112 13.48 35.91 2.38
N ARG A 113 13.95 35.02 3.26
CA ARG A 113 15.02 35.36 4.23
C ARG A 113 16.34 35.67 3.53
N ILE A 114 16.73 34.85 2.57
CA ILE A 114 17.95 35.07 1.77
C ILE A 114 17.87 36.39 1.00
N GLU A 115 16.69 36.72 0.45
CA GLU A 115 16.48 37.97 -0.27
C GLU A 115 16.69 39.21 0.64
N LEU A 116 16.15 39.18 1.86
CA LEU A 116 16.39 40.21 2.88
C LEU A 116 17.87 40.28 3.30
N GLU A 117 18.53 39.14 3.47
CA GLU A 117 19.97 39.08 3.78
C GLU A 117 20.81 39.70 2.65
N ILE A 118 20.44 39.47 1.38
CA ILE A 118 21.11 40.07 0.22
C ILE A 118 20.92 41.59 0.20
N GLU A 119 19.72 42.10 0.47
CA GLU A 119 19.48 43.54 0.53
C GLU A 119 20.30 44.22 1.62
N GLU A 120 20.37 43.62 2.81
CA GLU A 120 21.16 44.14 3.92
C GLU A 120 22.67 44.12 3.59
N LEU A 121 23.17 43.04 2.98
CA LEU A 121 24.57 42.97 2.53
C LEU A 121 24.90 44.05 1.48
N LYS A 122 23.99 44.32 0.53
CA LYS A 122 24.17 45.41 -0.45
C LYS A 122 24.25 46.77 0.23
N LYS A 123 23.40 47.01 1.23
CA LYS A 123 23.43 48.25 2.02
C LYS A 123 24.75 48.39 2.79
N GLN A 124 25.21 47.32 3.42
CA GLN A 124 26.51 47.30 4.13
C GLN A 124 27.68 47.56 3.18
N ALA A 125 27.67 46.96 1.99
CA ALA A 125 28.68 47.20 0.96
C ALA A 125 28.71 48.66 0.50
N SER A 126 27.56 49.29 0.29
CA SER A 126 27.45 50.72 -0.08
C SER A 126 27.97 51.65 1.03
N VAL A 127 27.62 51.36 2.29
CA VAL A 127 28.16 52.10 3.45
C VAL A 127 29.67 51.94 3.56
N TYR A 128 30.18 50.73 3.38
CA TYR A 128 31.61 50.46 3.37
C TYR A 128 32.32 51.22 2.25
N GLN A 129 31.79 51.19 1.03
CA GLN A 129 32.34 51.92 -0.12
C GLN A 129 32.42 53.43 0.16
N THR A 130 31.37 54.01 0.73
CA THR A 130 31.35 55.43 1.12
C THR A 130 32.43 55.74 2.17
N LYS A 131 32.53 54.91 3.23
CA LYS A 131 33.56 55.06 4.26
C LYS A 131 34.97 54.93 3.72
N PHE A 132 35.19 53.96 2.83
CA PHE A 132 36.49 53.73 2.21
C PHE A 132 36.89 54.90 1.32
N LYS A 133 35.95 55.45 0.54
CA LYS A 133 36.18 56.64 -0.28
C LYS A 133 36.59 57.85 0.57
N MET A 134 35.86 58.14 1.66
CA MET A 134 36.19 59.23 2.58
C MET A 134 37.58 59.05 3.22
N LEU A 135 37.95 57.80 3.58
CA LEU A 135 39.27 57.52 4.11
C LEU A 135 40.37 57.79 3.08
N LEU A 136 40.19 57.36 1.83
CA LEU A 136 41.14 57.66 0.76
C LEU A 136 41.24 59.15 0.46
N GLU A 137 40.12 59.87 0.43
CA GLU A 137 40.09 61.33 0.24
C GLU A 137 40.87 62.05 1.36
N ALA A 138 40.67 61.66 2.62
CA ALA A 138 41.42 62.20 3.74
C ALA A 138 42.94 61.90 3.67
N GLN A 139 43.32 60.70 3.23
CA GLN A 139 44.73 60.35 3.02
C GLN A 139 45.36 61.13 1.85
N MET A 140 44.59 61.37 0.79
CA MET A 140 45.03 62.21 -0.34
C MET A 140 45.18 63.68 0.08
N GLU A 141 44.25 64.21 0.87
CA GLU A 141 44.34 65.57 1.42
C GLU A 141 45.57 65.73 2.32
N MET A 142 45.88 64.73 3.15
CA MET A 142 47.11 64.70 3.96
C MET A 142 48.39 64.67 3.09
N LEU A 143 48.37 63.99 1.95
CA LEU A 143 49.53 63.98 1.03
C LEU A 143 49.68 65.31 0.29
N HIS A 144 48.56 65.99 0.03
CA HIS A 144 48.52 67.30 -0.60
C HIS A 144 48.69 68.47 0.38
N SER A 145 48.78 68.21 1.70
CA SER A 145 49.09 69.25 2.67
C SER A 145 50.52 69.77 2.44
N ASP A 146 50.71 71.08 2.57
CA ASP A 146 51.98 71.78 2.34
C ASP A 146 53.13 71.30 3.25
N GLU A 147 52.86 70.39 4.19
CA GLU A 147 53.86 69.73 5.05
C GLU A 147 54.89 68.94 4.23
N TRP A 148 54.51 68.38 3.08
CA TRP A 148 55.44 67.69 2.18
C TRP A 148 56.16 68.63 1.20
N GLN A 149 55.59 69.79 0.86
CA GLN A 149 56.27 70.80 0.05
C GLN A 149 57.38 71.50 0.84
N ASN A 150 57.16 71.79 2.12
CA ASN A 150 58.18 72.38 2.99
C ASN A 150 59.36 71.43 3.26
N LEU A 151 59.14 70.11 3.23
CA LEU A 151 60.20 69.11 3.42
C LEU A 151 61.13 68.97 2.21
N ALA A 152 60.69 69.41 1.02
CA ALA A 152 61.49 69.40 -0.21
C ALA A 152 62.35 70.66 -0.38
N GLU A 153 62.09 71.73 0.38
CA GLU A 153 62.85 72.99 0.33
C GLU A 153 64.03 73.04 1.32
N GLU A 154 64.11 72.12 2.29
CA GLU A 154 65.26 71.99 3.19
C GLU A 154 66.35 71.09 2.56
N GLU A 155 67.17 71.64 1.66
CA GLU A 155 68.48 71.06 1.35
C GLU A 155 69.43 71.17 2.56
N PRO A 156 70.24 70.15 2.87
CA PRO A 156 71.16 70.19 4.00
C PRO A 156 72.32 71.15 3.69
N ALA A 157 72.47 72.20 4.51
CA ALA A 157 73.64 73.07 4.49
C ALA A 157 74.92 72.22 4.66
N GLU A 158 75.81 72.36 3.68
CA GLU A 158 77.09 71.67 3.57
C GLU A 158 77.88 71.70 4.90
N ALA A 159 78.38 70.54 5.29
CA ALA A 159 79.37 70.40 6.34
C ALA A 159 80.71 70.93 5.84
N ASP A 160 81.09 72.15 6.23
CA ASP A 160 82.43 72.66 5.98
C ASP A 160 83.44 72.04 6.96
N VAL A 161 84.43 71.40 6.34
CA VAL A 161 85.46 70.54 6.91
C VAL A 161 86.79 71.30 6.83
N TYR A 162 87.41 71.47 8.01
CA TYR A 162 88.86 71.60 8.29
C TYR A 162 89.56 72.95 8.02
N ALA A 163 90.13 73.51 9.11
CA ALA A 163 91.57 73.63 9.39
C ALA A 163 92.15 74.95 8.84
N GLY A 164 92.96 75.73 9.54
CA GLY A 164 93.94 75.43 10.55
C GLY A 164 95.12 76.36 10.26
N ASP A 165 95.63 76.97 11.33
CA ASP A 165 96.94 77.59 11.48
C ASP A 165 97.30 78.91 10.77
N GLY A 166 97.74 79.85 11.61
CA GLY A 166 99.07 80.45 11.45
C GLY A 166 99.14 81.97 11.44
N GLU A 167 99.50 82.54 12.60
CA GLU A 167 100.47 83.62 12.84
C GLU A 167 100.79 84.63 11.69
N ARG A 168 100.94 85.93 11.93
CA ARG A 168 101.88 86.52 12.90
C ARG A 168 101.74 88.07 12.98
N LEU A 169 101.96 88.59 14.19
CA LEU A 169 102.62 89.85 14.63
C LEU A 169 102.66 91.09 13.70
N ASP A 170 102.26 92.24 14.23
CA ASP A 170 103.16 93.19 14.93
C ASP A 170 102.39 94.02 15.97
#